data_AF-A0A954I5P5-F1
#
_entry.id   AF-A0A954I5P5-F1
#
_cell.length_a   1.000
_cell.length_b   1.000
_cell.length_c   1.000
_cell.angle_alpha   90.00
_cell.angle_beta   90.00
_cell.angle_gamma   90.00
#
_symmetry.space_group_name_H-M   'P 1'
#
loop_
_entity.id
_entity.type
_entity.pdbx_description
1 polymer ?
#
loop_
_entity_poly.entity_id
_entity_poly.type
_entity_poly.pdbx_seq_one_letter_code
_entity_poly.pdbx_strand_id
1 'polypeptide(L)'
;MIRISVWLFSFCLLLSRFSAAQDDLWKHHAKAPPKHAIHRSEPGGAWFVPMELHERYQALKSQTASLAVEIEAGRVDGNAALQEIAHMEAELASLEREIAAVEVFVSPFKVFRQTDTYEFPLGEQRMVLIQADGIRVRSWDGNGIRCELQKTVLAETQPAAEVFEKIAVKHENRVAADLVGETDSERQAREDLFMQSSDGKAMTAEQRVNRDELLKEIADSWRTFTAFQGKSIDVLKVEGIAWQEGNEHISYRIDSEGGSGRAGSTWKNAAELTVYLPADIHATIQGCQTMVDVDGFRGSLILSHINSLDRDYHGSFTVRNVHGALLIDAAPIRLISNVTGTVVVQSFSEARNGGTHHSDKGRRMYTDNSSQTVIENIKGDLTAEYLTGHLQLDAVTGTMNITNRHGTTELTLTETPAAGPHRLASESGRISISGDKATLHKVRWYLASQCGELETNLPDSVVKNVMFTSGEPWHGLFPASGEDDSPLGIFQEINRFKAALNNGERTPGFDVISRAGRISLQSTD
;
A
#
# COMPACT_ATOMS: atom_id res chain seq x y z
N MET A 1 -28.79 58.67 13.61
CA MET A 1 -27.42 58.35 13.16
C MET A 1 -26.60 57.86 14.37
N ILE A 2 -27.08 56.79 15.01
CA ILE A 2 -26.54 56.10 16.19
C ILE A 2 -27.05 54.66 16.02
N ARG A 3 -26.15 53.64 15.97
CA ARG A 3 -26.39 52.17 16.10
C ARG A 3 -25.45 51.29 15.21
N ILE A 4 -24.14 51.51 15.26
CA ILE A 4 -23.17 50.55 14.66
C ILE A 4 -22.16 50.04 15.71
N SER A 5 -21.92 50.76 16.81
CA SER A 5 -20.86 50.41 17.78
C SER A 5 -21.19 49.31 18.79
N VAL A 6 -22.43 48.81 18.88
CA VAL A 6 -22.83 47.78 19.87
C VAL A 6 -22.68 46.34 19.32
N TRP A 7 -22.69 46.17 18.00
CA TRP A 7 -22.54 44.84 17.38
C TRP A 7 -21.09 44.34 17.35
N LEU A 8 -20.12 45.23 17.20
CA LEU A 8 -18.69 44.83 17.20
C LEU A 8 -18.23 44.33 18.58
N PHE A 9 -18.74 44.90 19.68
CA PHE A 9 -18.35 44.50 21.04
C PHE A 9 -19.00 43.17 21.46
N SER A 10 -20.22 42.87 20.99
CA SER A 10 -20.87 41.56 21.24
C SER A 10 -20.28 40.43 20.38
N PHE A 11 -19.77 40.72 19.17
CA PHE A 11 -19.12 39.73 18.33
C PHE A 11 -17.73 39.31 18.88
N CYS A 12 -16.97 40.24 19.46
CA CYS A 12 -15.69 39.93 20.12
C CYS A 12 -15.86 39.12 21.43
N LEU A 13 -16.97 39.30 22.16
CA LEU A 13 -17.27 38.51 23.37
C LEU A 13 -17.80 37.10 23.07
N LEU A 14 -18.35 36.85 21.88
CA LEU A 14 -18.72 35.50 21.43
C LEU A 14 -17.50 34.71 20.94
N LEU A 15 -16.53 35.35 20.29
CA LEU A 15 -15.30 34.69 19.83
C LEU A 15 -14.36 34.30 20.98
N SER A 16 -14.31 35.07 22.08
CA SER A 16 -13.50 34.70 23.25
C SER A 16 -14.05 33.50 24.04
N ARG A 17 -15.35 33.19 23.91
CA ARG A 17 -15.94 31.97 24.48
C ARG A 17 -15.60 30.70 23.70
N PHE A 18 -15.23 30.80 22.43
CA PHE A 18 -14.75 29.65 21.65
C PHE A 18 -13.32 29.26 22.00
N SER A 19 -12.43 30.19 22.38
CA SER A 19 -11.08 29.85 22.84
C SER A 19 -11.07 29.20 24.23
N ALA A 20 -11.91 29.65 25.16
CA ALA A 20 -11.97 29.06 26.51
C ALA A 20 -12.60 27.65 26.52
N ALA A 21 -13.54 27.37 25.60
CA ALA A 21 -14.12 26.03 25.45
C ALA A 21 -13.17 25.01 24.79
N GLN A 22 -12.04 25.47 24.23
CA GLN A 22 -11.10 24.62 23.51
C GLN A 22 -10.03 24.00 24.43
N ASP A 23 -9.71 24.65 25.55
CA ASP A 23 -8.78 24.09 26.55
C ASP A 23 -9.43 22.98 27.39
N ASP A 24 -10.75 23.02 27.63
CA ASP A 24 -11.50 21.95 28.31
C ASP A 24 -11.68 20.67 27.45
N LEU A 25 -11.28 20.68 26.18
CA LEU A 25 -11.37 19.51 25.29
C LEU A 25 -10.27 18.47 25.59
N TRP A 26 -9.16 18.89 26.20
CA TRP A 26 -8.01 18.01 26.45
C TRP A 26 -8.02 17.54 27.90
N LYS A 27 -8.46 16.31 28.13
CA LYS A 27 -8.51 15.74 29.49
C LYS A 27 -7.13 15.38 30.05
N HIS A 28 -6.15 15.15 29.17
CA HIS A 28 -4.85 14.58 29.53
C HIS A 28 -3.71 15.47 29.03
N HIS A 29 -2.81 15.85 29.94
CA HIS A 29 -1.70 16.75 29.67
C HIS A 29 -0.36 16.14 30.09
N ALA A 30 0.67 16.35 29.28
CA ALA A 30 2.06 16.08 29.63
C ALA A 30 2.94 17.29 29.25
N LYS A 31 4.13 17.37 29.85
CA LYS A 31 5.13 18.38 29.51
C LYS A 31 6.37 17.70 28.97
N ALA A 32 6.77 18.08 27.75
CA ALA A 32 8.04 17.68 27.18
C ALA A 32 9.18 18.53 27.76
N PRO A 33 10.43 18.03 27.68
CA PRO A 33 11.59 18.85 28.02
C PRO A 33 11.62 20.15 27.20
N PRO A 34 12.07 21.28 27.77
CA PRO A 34 12.12 22.55 27.06
C PRO A 34 13.07 22.47 25.86
N LYS A 35 12.79 23.25 24.81
CA LYS A 35 13.55 23.29 23.55
C LYS A 35 13.72 21.92 22.89
N HIS A 36 12.71 21.06 23.02
CA HIS A 36 12.65 19.81 22.27
C HIS A 36 11.56 19.86 21.21
N ALA A 37 11.86 19.25 20.06
CA ALA A 37 10.94 19.07 18.97
C ALA A 37 10.50 17.60 18.88
N ILE A 38 9.29 17.38 18.36
CA ILE A 38 8.76 16.05 18.09
C ILE A 38 9.56 15.42 16.95
N HIS A 39 10.21 14.29 17.21
CA HIS A 39 10.90 13.51 16.19
C HIS A 39 9.97 12.45 15.57
N ARG A 40 9.25 11.70 16.40
CA ARG A 40 8.29 10.67 15.97
C ARG A 40 7.12 10.54 16.93
N SER A 41 6.02 9.97 16.44
CA SER A 41 4.79 9.73 17.19
C SER A 41 4.68 8.26 17.57
N GLU A 42 4.12 7.96 18.74
CA GLU A 42 3.64 6.62 19.06
C GLU A 42 2.22 6.71 19.65
N PRO A 43 1.44 5.61 19.68
CA PRO A 43 0.14 5.62 20.33
C PRO A 43 0.21 6.18 21.76
N GLY A 44 -0.53 7.26 21.99
CA GLY A 44 -0.61 7.94 23.29
C GLY A 44 0.56 8.88 23.61
N GLY A 45 1.53 9.10 22.74
CA GLY A 45 2.67 9.97 23.05
C GLY A 45 3.52 10.37 21.86
N ALA A 46 4.68 10.94 22.14
CA ALA A 46 5.66 11.26 21.12
C ALA A 46 7.08 11.21 21.69
N TRP A 47 8.03 10.89 20.81
CA TRP A 47 9.44 11.00 21.11
C TRP A 47 9.91 12.42 20.79
N PHE A 48 10.55 13.04 21.78
CA PHE A 48 11.08 14.39 21.73
C PHE A 48 12.60 14.36 21.70
N VAL A 49 13.19 15.22 20.87
CA VAL A 49 14.65 15.37 20.75
C VAL A 49 15.02 16.84 20.88
N PRO A 50 16.25 17.18 21.32
CA PRO A 50 16.74 18.55 21.31
C PRO A 50 16.52 19.22 19.96
N MET A 51 16.00 20.45 19.96
CA MET A 51 15.59 21.15 18.74
C MET A 51 16.73 21.30 17.73
N GLU A 52 17.95 21.54 18.20
CA GLU A 52 19.15 21.64 17.36
C GLU A 52 19.44 20.35 16.56
N LEU A 53 19.24 19.18 17.17
CA LEU A 53 19.39 17.89 16.48
C LEU A 53 18.26 17.65 15.49
N HIS A 54 17.03 18.00 15.86
CA HIS A 54 15.89 17.91 14.95
C HIS A 54 16.08 18.78 13.70
N GLU A 55 16.51 20.03 13.89
CA GLU A 55 16.76 20.98 12.80
C GLU A 55 17.87 20.50 11.87
N ARG A 56 19.00 20.00 12.42
CA ARG A 56 20.05 19.36 11.61
C ARG A 56 19.52 18.18 10.80
N TYR A 57 18.71 17.32 11.43
CA TYR A 57 18.15 16.14 10.77
C TYR A 57 17.22 16.52 9.62
N GLN A 58 16.30 17.46 9.85
CA GLN A 58 15.40 17.93 8.80
C GLN A 58 16.14 18.66 7.68
N ALA A 59 17.14 19.48 8.00
CA ALA A 59 17.96 20.16 7.00
C ALA A 59 18.69 19.16 6.10
N LEU A 60 19.35 18.16 6.70
CA LEU A 60 20.11 17.15 5.96
C LEU A 60 19.20 16.26 5.12
N LYS A 61 18.02 15.87 5.64
CA LYS A 61 17.01 15.14 4.89
C LYS A 61 16.49 15.94 3.69
N SER A 62 16.23 17.23 3.89
CA SER A 62 15.79 18.15 2.82
C SER A 62 16.87 18.35 1.75
N GLN A 63 18.14 18.48 2.15
CA GLN A 63 19.28 18.56 1.23
C GLN A 63 19.44 17.29 0.40
N THR A 64 19.38 16.12 1.04
CA THR A 64 19.45 14.81 0.38
C THR A 64 18.34 14.65 -0.65
N ALA A 65 17.09 14.99 -0.27
CA ALA A 65 15.95 14.93 -1.19
C ALA A 65 16.08 15.92 -2.36
N SER A 66 16.57 17.14 -2.09
CA SER A 66 16.76 18.16 -3.13
C SER A 66 17.84 17.74 -4.13
N LEU A 67 18.95 17.18 -3.65
CA LEU A 67 20.03 16.69 -4.51
C LEU A 67 19.59 15.49 -5.35
N ALA A 68 18.80 14.57 -4.78
CA ALA A 68 18.22 13.45 -5.54
C ALA A 68 17.35 13.95 -6.71
N VAL A 69 16.52 14.98 -6.48
CA VAL A 69 15.72 15.61 -7.55
C VAL A 69 16.61 16.31 -8.60
N GLU A 70 17.72 16.93 -8.20
CA GLU A 70 18.66 17.55 -9.14
C GLU A 70 19.40 16.52 -10.01
N ILE A 71 19.76 15.35 -9.43
CA ILE A 71 20.33 14.21 -10.17
C ILE A 71 19.32 13.68 -11.18
N GLU A 72 18.08 13.43 -10.75
CA GLU A 72 17.01 12.95 -11.63
C GLU A 72 16.73 13.94 -12.76
N ALA A 73 16.81 15.24 -12.48
CA ALA A 73 16.67 16.29 -13.49
C ALA A 73 17.92 16.49 -14.38
N GLY A 74 19.01 15.72 -14.17
CA GLY A 74 20.25 15.80 -14.93
C GLY A 74 20.98 17.14 -14.81
N ARG A 75 20.77 17.88 -13.71
CA ARG A 75 21.35 19.22 -13.50
C ARG A 75 22.73 19.20 -12.86
N VAL A 76 23.11 18.09 -12.26
CA VAL A 76 24.37 17.89 -11.53
C VAL A 76 25.12 16.68 -12.08
N ASP A 77 26.45 16.68 -11.97
CA ASP A 77 27.28 15.54 -12.35
C ASP A 77 26.93 14.32 -11.49
N GLY A 78 26.52 13.23 -12.13
CA GLY A 78 26.00 12.06 -11.43
C GLY A 78 26.99 11.42 -10.46
N ASN A 79 28.28 11.35 -10.81
CA ASN A 79 29.27 10.68 -9.95
C ASN A 79 29.61 11.51 -8.71
N ALA A 80 29.82 12.82 -8.87
CA ALA A 80 30.04 13.71 -7.72
C ALA A 80 28.80 13.79 -6.82
N ALA A 81 27.61 13.87 -7.42
CA ALA A 81 26.36 13.95 -6.67
C ALA A 81 26.05 12.64 -5.91
N LEU A 82 26.35 11.47 -6.49
CA LEU A 82 26.22 10.18 -5.79
C LEU A 82 27.18 10.06 -4.59
N GLN A 83 28.40 10.59 -4.70
CA GLN A 83 29.33 10.63 -3.56
C GLN A 83 28.83 11.55 -2.45
N GLU A 84 28.27 12.72 -2.81
CA GLU A 84 27.67 13.66 -1.86
C GLU A 84 26.44 13.04 -1.16
N ILE A 85 25.57 12.33 -1.89
CA ILE A 85 24.44 11.59 -1.31
C ILE A 85 24.95 10.54 -0.32
N ALA A 86 25.91 9.69 -0.72
CA ALA A 86 26.45 8.66 0.17
C ALA A 86 27.06 9.27 1.46
N HIS A 87 27.68 10.44 1.36
CA HIS A 87 28.19 11.18 2.50
C HIS A 87 27.05 11.69 3.41
N MET A 88 26.03 12.34 2.84
CA MET A 88 24.86 12.82 3.58
C MET A 88 24.07 11.67 4.24
N GLU A 89 23.95 10.53 3.58
CA GLU A 89 23.33 9.32 4.14
C GLU A 89 24.12 8.77 5.34
N ALA A 90 25.45 8.76 5.26
CA ALA A 90 26.29 8.37 6.39
C ALA A 90 26.15 9.36 7.57
N GLU A 91 26.04 10.66 7.28
CA GLU A 91 25.76 11.68 8.31
C GLU A 91 24.36 11.52 8.92
N LEU A 92 23.32 11.26 8.11
CA LEU A 92 21.96 10.95 8.59
C LEU A 92 21.99 9.74 9.52
N ALA A 93 22.63 8.64 9.12
CA ALA A 93 22.77 7.44 9.94
C ALA A 93 23.56 7.69 11.24
N SER A 94 24.50 8.64 11.24
CA SER A 94 25.18 9.08 12.47
C SER A 94 24.25 9.90 13.36
N LEU A 95 23.49 10.82 12.78
CA LEU A 95 22.57 11.71 13.49
C LEU A 95 21.36 10.95 14.06
N GLU A 96 20.86 9.93 13.36
CA GLU A 96 19.83 9.03 13.86
C GLU A 96 20.30 8.26 15.10
N ARG A 97 21.56 7.81 15.14
CA ARG A 97 22.15 7.19 16.33
C ARG A 97 22.29 8.19 17.49
N GLU A 98 22.67 9.44 17.20
CA GLU A 98 22.73 10.51 18.20
C GLU A 98 21.33 10.84 18.75
N ILE A 99 20.33 10.98 17.87
CA ILE A 99 18.93 11.17 18.22
C ILE A 99 18.42 10.02 19.10
N ALA A 100 18.63 8.78 18.69
CA ALA A 100 18.19 7.60 19.45
C ALA A 100 18.81 7.53 20.86
N ALA A 101 20.01 8.09 21.04
CA ALA A 101 20.68 8.13 22.34
C ALA A 101 20.12 9.19 23.30
N VAL A 102 19.43 10.23 22.78
CA VAL A 102 18.95 11.37 23.59
C VAL A 102 17.44 11.58 23.52
N GLU A 103 16.72 10.83 22.69
CA GLU A 103 15.27 10.98 22.58
C GLU A 103 14.57 10.62 23.89
N VAL A 104 13.53 11.39 24.20
CA VAL A 104 12.72 11.21 25.40
C VAL A 104 11.28 10.97 24.97
N PHE A 105 10.74 9.81 25.34
CA PHE A 105 9.33 9.54 25.14
C PHE A 105 8.51 10.30 26.19
N VAL A 106 7.57 11.12 25.71
CA VAL A 106 6.64 11.88 26.55
C VAL A 106 5.24 11.42 26.23
N SER A 107 4.53 10.95 27.24
CA SER A 107 3.13 10.54 27.15
C SER A 107 2.41 10.96 28.44
N PRO A 108 1.16 11.45 28.34
CA PRO A 108 0.31 11.61 29.51
C PRO A 108 -0.27 10.29 30.03
N PHE A 109 -0.02 9.17 29.34
CA PHE A 109 -0.50 7.85 29.68
C PHE A 109 0.67 6.91 30.02
N LYS A 110 0.36 5.87 30.78
CA LYS A 110 1.19 4.68 30.88
C LYS A 110 0.66 3.65 29.89
N VAL A 111 1.59 2.91 29.29
CA VAL A 111 1.30 1.82 28.37
C VAL A 111 1.29 0.52 29.17
N PHE A 112 0.13 -0.11 29.30
CA PHE A 112 0.00 -1.42 29.94
C PHE A 112 -0.17 -2.49 28.87
N ARG A 113 0.61 -3.57 28.98
CA ARG A 113 0.60 -4.68 28.02
C ARG A 113 0.28 -5.99 28.71
N GLN A 114 -0.49 -6.83 28.02
CA GLN A 114 -0.77 -8.21 28.39
C GLN A 114 -0.70 -9.08 27.13
N THR A 115 -0.24 -10.31 27.26
CA THR A 115 -0.20 -11.25 26.14
C THR A 115 -1.01 -12.48 26.50
N ASP A 116 -1.96 -12.82 25.63
CA ASP A 116 -2.75 -14.04 25.73
C ASP A 116 -2.41 -14.96 24.56
N THR A 117 -2.44 -16.27 24.81
CA THR A 117 -2.27 -17.29 23.77
C THR A 117 -3.56 -18.06 23.62
N TYR A 118 -3.97 -18.29 22.37
CA TYR A 118 -5.14 -19.07 22.01
C TYR A 118 -4.74 -20.21 21.08
N GLU A 119 -5.42 -21.34 21.20
CA GLU A 119 -5.32 -22.44 20.25
C GLU A 119 -6.73 -22.84 19.84
N PHE A 120 -6.95 -22.94 18.53
CA PHE A 120 -8.24 -23.28 17.94
C PHE A 120 -8.09 -24.49 17.03
N PRO A 121 -9.09 -25.40 17.00
CA PRO A 121 -9.11 -26.45 16.00
C PRO A 121 -9.30 -25.83 14.60
N LEU A 122 -8.63 -26.40 13.60
CA LEU A 122 -8.83 -26.03 12.21
C LEU A 122 -9.99 -26.87 11.62
N GLY A 123 -10.92 -26.23 10.93
CA GLY A 123 -12.02 -26.89 10.24
C GLY A 123 -11.57 -27.73 9.03
N GLU A 124 -12.46 -28.61 8.58
CA GLU A 124 -12.16 -29.59 7.51
C GLU A 124 -11.76 -28.93 6.17
N GLN A 125 -12.31 -27.74 5.88
CA GLN A 125 -12.00 -27.01 4.65
C GLN A 125 -10.59 -26.38 4.65
N ARG A 126 -9.93 -26.30 5.81
CA ARG A 126 -8.59 -25.69 5.97
C ARG A 126 -8.52 -24.26 5.40
N MET A 127 -9.57 -23.49 5.64
CA MET A 127 -9.70 -22.10 5.20
C MET A 127 -9.82 -21.19 6.41
N VAL A 128 -8.99 -20.17 6.48
CA VAL A 128 -8.96 -19.23 7.61
C VAL A 128 -9.17 -17.82 7.10
N LEU A 129 -10.08 -17.09 7.72
CA LEU A 129 -10.27 -15.66 7.54
C LEU A 129 -9.91 -14.95 8.85
N ILE A 130 -9.02 -13.97 8.78
CA ILE A 130 -8.53 -13.22 9.94
C ILE A 130 -8.97 -11.76 9.79
N GLN A 131 -9.72 -11.24 10.75
CA GLN A 131 -10.14 -9.84 10.84
C GLN A 131 -9.39 -9.19 11.99
N ALA A 132 -8.28 -8.53 11.66
CA ALA A 132 -7.45 -7.84 12.64
C ALA A 132 -6.60 -6.76 11.95
N ASP A 133 -6.41 -5.66 12.66
CA ASP A 133 -5.33 -4.72 12.41
C ASP A 133 -4.04 -5.22 13.12
N GLY A 134 -2.87 -4.81 12.63
CA GLY A 134 -1.58 -5.10 13.28
C GLY A 134 -1.23 -6.59 13.33
N ILE A 135 -1.14 -7.22 12.16
CA ILE A 135 -1.05 -8.69 12.06
C ILE A 135 0.32 -9.18 11.63
N ARG A 136 0.78 -10.24 12.33
CA ARG A 136 1.90 -11.08 11.91
C ARG A 136 1.39 -12.48 11.58
N VAL A 137 1.82 -13.04 10.45
CA VAL A 137 1.49 -14.43 10.09
C VAL A 137 2.75 -15.25 9.90
N ARG A 138 2.76 -16.44 10.50
CA ARG A 138 3.84 -17.41 10.41
C ARG A 138 3.24 -18.78 10.12
N SER A 139 4.00 -19.65 9.45
CA SER A 139 3.66 -21.07 9.46
C SER A 139 4.20 -21.77 10.71
N TRP A 140 3.54 -22.85 11.11
CA TRP A 140 4.02 -23.74 12.17
C TRP A 140 3.59 -25.20 11.91
N ASP A 141 4.21 -26.13 12.62
CA ASP A 141 3.98 -27.58 12.43
C ASP A 141 2.76 -28.12 13.22
N GLY A 142 2.01 -27.23 13.88
CA GLY A 142 0.78 -27.61 14.59
C GLY A 142 -0.36 -27.98 13.64
N ASN A 143 -1.33 -28.77 14.12
CA ASN A 143 -2.51 -29.17 13.34
C ASN A 143 -3.68 -28.18 13.42
N GLY A 144 -3.63 -27.25 14.37
CA GLY A 144 -4.64 -26.21 14.59
C GLY A 144 -4.09 -24.81 14.31
N ILE A 145 -4.87 -23.81 14.67
CA ILE A 145 -4.46 -22.40 14.62
C ILE A 145 -3.96 -22.01 16.00
N ARG A 146 -2.78 -21.38 16.09
CA ARG A 146 -2.31 -20.74 17.32
C ARG A 146 -2.25 -19.23 17.13
N CYS A 147 -2.70 -18.49 18.13
CA CYS A 147 -2.68 -17.04 18.15
C CYS A 147 -1.95 -16.54 19.40
N GLU A 148 -1.14 -15.51 19.24
CA GLU A 148 -0.61 -14.70 20.34
C GLU A 148 -1.15 -13.28 20.17
N LEU A 149 -1.97 -12.85 21.12
CA LEU A 149 -2.61 -11.55 21.12
C LEU A 149 -1.89 -10.65 22.14
N GLN A 150 -1.13 -9.67 21.63
CA GLN A 150 -0.54 -8.64 22.47
C GLN A 150 -1.54 -7.49 22.62
N LYS A 151 -2.10 -7.37 23.81
CA LYS A 151 -3.06 -6.34 24.18
C LYS A 151 -2.33 -5.12 24.73
N THR A 152 -2.74 -3.93 24.31
CA THR A 152 -2.23 -2.67 24.81
C THR A 152 -3.38 -1.79 25.29
N VAL A 153 -3.26 -1.25 26.50
CA VAL A 153 -4.22 -0.30 27.07
C VAL A 153 -3.48 0.95 27.55
N LEU A 154 -3.92 2.11 27.08
CA LEU A 154 -3.44 3.41 27.52
C LEU A 154 -4.27 3.89 28.73
N ALA A 155 -3.61 4.11 29.87
CA ALA A 155 -4.27 4.59 31.08
C ALA A 155 -3.30 5.35 32.01
N GLU A 156 -3.81 6.18 32.91
CA GLU A 156 -2.97 6.89 33.91
C GLU A 156 -2.50 5.97 35.04
N THR A 157 -3.32 4.96 35.36
CA THR A 157 -3.10 3.96 36.40
C THR A 157 -3.35 2.56 35.84
N GLN A 158 -2.88 1.53 36.56
CA GLN A 158 -3.04 0.13 36.15
C GLN A 158 -4.53 -0.17 35.88
N PRO A 159 -4.92 -0.52 34.64
CA PRO A 159 -6.29 -0.86 34.34
C PRO A 159 -6.68 -2.17 35.02
N ALA A 160 -7.96 -2.31 35.34
CA ALA A 160 -8.52 -3.54 35.87
C ALA A 160 -8.43 -4.69 34.84
N ALA A 161 -8.34 -5.94 35.29
CA ALA A 161 -8.17 -7.10 34.42
C ALA A 161 -9.29 -7.22 33.38
N GLU A 162 -10.51 -6.85 33.73
CA GLU A 162 -11.69 -6.90 32.87
C GLU A 162 -11.55 -5.99 31.64
N VAL A 163 -10.69 -4.96 31.68
CA VAL A 163 -10.39 -4.12 30.52
C VAL A 163 -9.59 -4.92 29.48
N PHE A 164 -8.63 -5.73 29.92
CA PHE A 164 -7.87 -6.61 29.03
C PHE A 164 -8.71 -7.79 28.53
N GLU A 165 -9.62 -8.32 29.35
CA GLU A 165 -10.50 -9.43 28.96
C GLU A 165 -11.45 -9.06 27.81
N LYS A 166 -11.82 -7.78 27.69
CA LYS A 166 -12.60 -7.28 26.55
C LYS A 166 -11.83 -7.36 25.23
N ILE A 167 -10.50 -7.29 25.27
CA ILE A 167 -9.66 -7.43 24.09
C ILE A 167 -9.36 -8.91 23.89
N ALA A 168 -9.95 -9.55 22.89
CA ALA A 168 -9.85 -11.00 22.73
C ALA A 168 -9.90 -11.43 21.27
N VAL A 169 -9.38 -12.63 20.98
CA VAL A 169 -9.62 -13.30 19.69
C VAL A 169 -10.88 -14.15 19.82
N LYS A 170 -11.88 -13.89 18.98
CA LYS A 170 -13.03 -14.78 18.76
C LYS A 170 -12.74 -15.71 17.60
N HIS A 171 -13.09 -16.98 17.76
CA HIS A 171 -13.01 -18.00 16.72
C HIS A 171 -14.39 -18.61 16.50
N GLU A 172 -14.78 -18.71 15.23
CA GLU A 172 -15.99 -19.39 14.79
C GLU A 172 -15.69 -20.17 13.51
N ASN A 173 -16.17 -21.41 13.38
CA ASN A 173 -16.18 -22.13 12.12
C ASN A 173 -17.59 -22.05 11.51
N ARG A 174 -17.75 -21.28 10.41
CA ARG A 174 -19.07 -21.04 9.80
C ARG A 174 -19.00 -20.75 8.30
N VAL A 175 -20.14 -20.85 7.63
CA VAL A 175 -20.34 -20.24 6.31
C VAL A 175 -20.48 -18.72 6.51
N ALA A 176 -19.51 -17.96 6.02
CA ALA A 176 -19.37 -16.53 6.31
C ALA A 176 -19.70 -15.64 5.11
N ALA A 177 -20.89 -15.80 4.52
CA ALA A 177 -21.31 -15.06 3.32
C ALA A 177 -21.30 -13.52 3.53
N ASP A 178 -21.46 -13.05 4.76
CA ASP A 178 -21.32 -11.66 5.17
C ASP A 178 -19.87 -11.13 5.11
N LEU A 179 -18.87 -12.01 5.10
CA LEU A 179 -17.44 -11.65 5.11
C LEU A 179 -16.70 -11.92 3.80
N VAL A 180 -17.20 -12.84 2.98
CA VAL A 180 -16.59 -13.26 1.71
C VAL A 180 -17.53 -13.17 0.51
N GLY A 181 -18.75 -12.67 0.72
CA GLY A 181 -19.81 -12.65 -0.28
C GLY A 181 -20.56 -13.98 -0.41
N GLU A 182 -21.65 -13.93 -1.15
CA GLU A 182 -22.50 -15.07 -1.49
C GLU A 182 -22.05 -15.73 -2.80
N THR A 183 -22.30 -17.03 -2.92
CA THR A 183 -22.16 -17.77 -4.18
C THR A 183 -23.17 -17.28 -5.23
N ASP A 184 -22.87 -17.53 -6.52
CA ASP A 184 -23.82 -17.24 -7.61
C ASP A 184 -25.20 -17.83 -7.38
N SER A 185 -25.27 -19.08 -6.87
CA SER A 185 -26.53 -19.75 -6.58
C SER A 185 -27.31 -19.10 -5.43
N GLU A 186 -26.64 -18.68 -4.36
CA GLU A 186 -27.29 -17.99 -3.23
C GLU A 186 -27.81 -16.61 -3.66
N ARG A 187 -27.01 -15.87 -4.43
CA ARG A 187 -27.40 -14.58 -5.01
C ARG A 187 -28.62 -14.72 -5.91
N GLN A 188 -28.60 -15.69 -6.83
CA GLN A 188 -29.72 -15.93 -7.74
C GLN A 188 -30.98 -16.33 -6.98
N ALA A 189 -30.88 -17.22 -5.99
CA ALA A 189 -32.03 -17.61 -5.18
C ALA A 189 -32.63 -16.44 -4.40
N ARG A 190 -31.79 -15.56 -3.83
CA ARG A 190 -32.25 -14.33 -3.16
C ARG A 190 -32.91 -13.37 -4.15
N GLU A 191 -32.35 -13.25 -5.35
CA GLU A 191 -32.93 -12.40 -6.39
C GLU A 191 -34.27 -12.91 -6.89
N ASP A 192 -34.41 -14.22 -7.09
CA ASP A 192 -35.68 -14.85 -7.47
C ASP A 192 -36.76 -14.60 -6.42
N LEU A 193 -36.41 -14.66 -5.12
CA LEU A 193 -37.33 -14.34 -4.03
C LEU A 193 -37.72 -12.85 -4.02
N PHE A 194 -36.74 -11.96 -4.22
CA PHE A 194 -37.00 -10.53 -4.31
C PHE A 194 -37.92 -10.21 -5.50
N MET A 195 -37.70 -10.83 -6.66
CA MET A 195 -38.53 -10.65 -7.86
C MET A 195 -39.96 -11.17 -7.70
N GLN A 196 -40.19 -12.09 -6.77
CA GLN A 196 -41.54 -12.57 -6.41
C GLN A 196 -42.25 -11.66 -5.38
N SER A 197 -41.52 -10.80 -4.67
CA SER A 197 -42.07 -9.86 -3.69
C SER A 197 -42.95 -8.77 -4.33
N SER A 198 -43.69 -8.02 -3.50
CA SER A 198 -44.45 -6.86 -3.97
C SER A 198 -43.56 -5.84 -4.68
N ASP A 199 -42.37 -5.61 -4.12
CA ASP A 199 -41.47 -4.56 -4.57
C ASP A 199 -40.82 -4.96 -5.90
N GLY A 200 -40.32 -6.20 -6.00
CA GLY A 200 -39.78 -6.73 -7.25
C GLY A 200 -40.81 -6.80 -8.38
N LYS A 201 -42.07 -7.13 -8.06
CA LYS A 201 -43.18 -7.08 -9.04
C LYS A 201 -43.53 -5.65 -9.47
N ALA A 202 -43.40 -4.67 -8.58
CA ALA A 202 -43.69 -3.27 -8.86
C ALA A 202 -42.56 -2.55 -9.62
N MET A 203 -41.36 -3.13 -9.73
CA MET A 203 -40.23 -2.53 -10.43
C MET A 203 -40.48 -2.36 -11.93
N THR A 204 -40.17 -1.17 -12.44
CA THR A 204 -40.11 -0.87 -13.88
C THR A 204 -38.94 -1.61 -14.55
N ALA A 205 -38.95 -1.67 -15.89
CA ALA A 205 -37.86 -2.30 -16.65
C ALA A 205 -36.49 -1.61 -16.39
N GLU A 206 -36.48 -0.27 -16.33
CA GLU A 206 -35.26 0.51 -16.03
C GLU A 206 -34.74 0.21 -14.62
N GLN A 207 -35.62 0.13 -13.63
CA GLN A 207 -35.22 -0.24 -12.26
C GLN A 207 -34.61 -1.64 -12.19
N ARG A 208 -35.10 -2.59 -13.02
CA ARG A 208 -34.53 -3.94 -13.09
C ARG A 208 -33.11 -3.92 -13.66
N VAL A 209 -32.86 -3.18 -14.73
CA VAL A 209 -31.51 -3.01 -15.29
C VAL A 209 -30.56 -2.40 -14.26
N ASN A 210 -30.95 -1.31 -13.59
CA ASN A 210 -30.12 -0.68 -12.56
C ASN A 210 -29.83 -1.62 -11.39
N ARG A 211 -30.81 -2.46 -11.01
CA ARG A 211 -30.63 -3.47 -9.98
C ARG A 211 -29.66 -4.56 -10.43
N ASP A 212 -29.78 -5.07 -11.64
CA ASP A 212 -28.88 -6.08 -12.19
C ASP A 212 -27.44 -5.57 -12.23
N GLU A 213 -27.25 -4.30 -12.64
CA GLU A 213 -25.94 -3.62 -12.60
C GLU A 213 -25.39 -3.50 -11.18
N LEU A 214 -26.22 -3.05 -10.22
CA LEU A 214 -25.83 -2.96 -8.81
C LEU A 214 -25.48 -4.33 -8.21
N LEU A 215 -26.25 -5.37 -8.51
CA LEU A 215 -25.99 -6.73 -8.03
C LEU A 215 -24.69 -7.27 -8.62
N LYS A 216 -24.39 -6.96 -9.88
CA LYS A 216 -23.12 -7.29 -10.51
C LYS A 216 -21.96 -6.53 -9.86
N GLU A 217 -22.12 -5.23 -9.58
CA GLU A 217 -21.10 -4.44 -8.88
C GLU A 217 -20.80 -5.01 -7.49
N ILE A 218 -21.86 -5.34 -6.72
CA ILE A 218 -21.72 -6.00 -5.41
C ILE A 218 -21.01 -7.35 -5.58
N ALA A 219 -21.42 -8.17 -6.55
CA ALA A 219 -20.79 -9.46 -6.81
C ALA A 219 -19.29 -9.33 -7.16
N ASP A 220 -18.96 -8.36 -8.02
CA ASP A 220 -17.60 -8.09 -8.47
C ASP A 220 -16.72 -7.59 -7.32
N SER A 221 -17.27 -6.84 -6.36
CA SER A 221 -16.53 -6.41 -5.15
C SER A 221 -16.10 -7.56 -4.24
N TRP A 222 -16.77 -8.72 -4.32
CA TRP A 222 -16.41 -9.93 -3.57
C TRP A 222 -15.58 -10.94 -4.38
N ARG A 223 -15.28 -10.65 -5.66
CA ARG A 223 -14.62 -11.60 -6.56
C ARG A 223 -13.30 -12.15 -6.01
N THR A 224 -12.56 -11.33 -5.27
CA THR A 224 -11.30 -11.72 -4.61
C THR A 224 -11.48 -12.92 -3.68
N PHE A 225 -12.65 -13.10 -3.06
CA PHE A 225 -12.91 -14.14 -2.06
C PHE A 225 -13.71 -15.32 -2.59
N THR A 226 -13.89 -15.44 -3.91
CA THR A 226 -14.69 -16.52 -4.55
C THR A 226 -14.32 -17.92 -4.05
N ALA A 227 -13.04 -18.17 -3.75
CA ALA A 227 -12.58 -19.46 -3.24
C ALA A 227 -13.16 -19.86 -1.86
N PHE A 228 -13.64 -18.88 -1.07
CA PHE A 228 -14.20 -19.04 0.27
C PHE A 228 -15.74 -19.07 0.28
N GLN A 229 -16.40 -18.61 -0.78
CA GLN A 229 -17.85 -18.49 -0.84
C GLN A 229 -18.55 -19.85 -0.72
N GLY A 230 -19.60 -19.91 0.11
CA GLY A 230 -20.39 -21.13 0.37
C GLY A 230 -19.66 -22.21 1.16
N LYS A 231 -18.45 -21.96 1.68
CA LYS A 231 -17.67 -22.93 2.47
C LYS A 231 -17.71 -22.58 3.95
N SER A 232 -17.59 -23.60 4.79
CA SER A 232 -17.35 -23.39 6.22
C SER A 232 -15.88 -23.02 6.43
N ILE A 233 -15.63 -21.83 6.97
CA ILE A 233 -14.28 -21.28 7.15
C ILE A 233 -14.07 -20.92 8.63
N ASP A 234 -12.84 -21.00 9.09
CA ASP A 234 -12.45 -20.54 10.42
C ASP A 234 -12.27 -19.02 10.39
N VAL A 235 -13.15 -18.32 11.09
CA VAL A 235 -13.11 -16.86 11.24
C VAL A 235 -12.44 -16.53 12.57
N LEU A 236 -11.33 -15.79 12.51
CA LEU A 236 -10.66 -15.20 13.66
C LEU A 236 -10.91 -13.69 13.65
N LYS A 237 -11.52 -13.15 14.70
CA LYS A 237 -11.77 -11.72 14.84
C LYS A 237 -11.17 -11.20 16.13
N VAL A 238 -10.41 -10.10 16.07
CA VAL A 238 -10.01 -9.36 17.28
C VAL A 238 -11.14 -8.42 17.68
N GLU A 239 -11.61 -8.54 18.92
CA GLU A 239 -12.63 -7.69 19.51
C GLU A 239 -12.05 -6.80 20.61
N GLY A 240 -12.80 -5.77 21.02
CA GLY A 240 -12.46 -4.85 22.11
C GLY A 240 -11.59 -3.66 21.69
N ILE A 241 -11.34 -3.52 20.38
CA ILE A 241 -10.51 -2.47 19.79
C ILE A 241 -11.32 -1.49 18.93
N ALA A 242 -12.55 -1.83 18.55
CA ALA A 242 -13.42 -0.91 17.80
C ALA A 242 -14.25 0.00 18.72
N TRP A 243 -14.65 1.17 18.21
CA TRP A 243 -15.56 2.09 18.91
C TRP A 243 -16.89 1.42 19.29
N GLN A 244 -17.47 0.65 18.36
CA GLN A 244 -18.73 -0.06 18.55
C GLN A 244 -18.65 -1.12 19.65
N GLU A 245 -17.44 -1.56 19.99
CA GLU A 245 -17.13 -2.54 21.04
C GLU A 245 -16.79 -1.85 22.38
N GLY A 246 -16.94 -0.53 22.45
CA GLY A 246 -16.71 0.28 23.65
C GLY A 246 -15.26 0.76 23.81
N ASN A 247 -14.44 0.71 22.77
CA ASN A 247 -13.13 1.37 22.80
C ASN A 247 -13.29 2.89 22.80
N GLU A 248 -12.53 3.57 23.66
CA GLU A 248 -12.62 5.02 23.83
C GLU A 248 -11.53 5.71 23.02
N HIS A 249 -11.90 6.74 22.28
CA HIS A 249 -10.94 7.64 21.67
C HIS A 249 -10.52 8.70 22.70
N ILE A 250 -9.24 8.71 23.07
CA ILE A 250 -8.70 9.61 24.09
C ILE A 250 -7.93 10.74 23.42
N SER A 251 -8.18 11.97 23.88
CA SER A 251 -7.53 13.18 23.39
C SER A 251 -6.51 13.66 24.42
N TYR A 252 -5.35 14.10 23.95
CA TYR A 252 -4.24 14.52 24.80
C TYR A 252 -3.46 15.70 24.26
N ARG A 253 -2.75 16.40 25.15
CA ARG A 253 -1.87 17.52 24.82
C ARG A 253 -0.49 17.35 25.48
N ILE A 254 0.56 17.57 24.71
CA ILE A 254 1.94 17.61 25.19
C ILE A 254 2.47 19.01 24.94
N ASP A 255 2.76 19.75 26.00
CA ASP A 255 3.31 21.10 25.91
C ASP A 255 4.84 21.05 25.92
N SER A 256 5.51 21.80 25.04
CA SER A 256 6.97 21.94 24.97
C SER A 256 7.35 23.42 25.00
N GLU A 257 8.01 23.87 26.07
CA GLU A 257 8.42 25.26 26.20
C GLU A 257 9.57 25.58 25.24
N GLY A 258 9.35 26.52 24.31
CA GLY A 258 10.33 26.87 23.29
C GLY A 258 10.61 25.77 22.27
N GLY A 259 9.72 24.76 22.18
CA GLY A 259 9.77 23.68 21.20
C GLY A 259 8.42 23.48 20.50
N SER A 260 8.22 22.33 19.85
CA SER A 260 6.94 22.00 19.21
C SER A 260 6.05 21.17 20.14
N GLY A 261 5.03 21.81 20.72
CA GLY A 261 3.95 21.10 21.41
C GLY A 261 3.06 20.31 20.45
N ARG A 262 2.21 19.44 20.99
CA ARG A 262 1.26 18.63 20.21
C ARG A 262 -0.07 18.50 20.92
N ALA A 263 -1.15 18.63 20.17
CA ALA A 263 -2.42 18.02 20.52
C ALA A 263 -2.61 16.79 19.63
N GLY A 264 -3.12 15.71 20.20
CA GLY A 264 -3.33 14.45 19.50
C GLY A 264 -4.50 13.69 20.10
N SER A 265 -4.85 12.61 19.43
CA SER A 265 -5.81 11.64 19.94
C SER A 265 -5.44 10.26 19.43
N THR A 266 -5.91 9.24 20.15
CA THR A 266 -5.59 7.84 19.86
C THR A 266 -6.69 6.96 20.44
N TRP A 267 -6.80 5.74 19.96
CA TRP A 267 -7.60 4.71 20.62
C TRP A 267 -6.94 4.29 21.94
N LYS A 268 -7.76 4.09 22.97
CA LYS A 268 -7.33 3.66 24.31
C LYS A 268 -6.83 2.21 24.30
N ASN A 269 -7.57 1.34 23.64
CA ASN A 269 -7.23 -0.07 23.47
C ASN A 269 -6.64 -0.27 22.07
N ALA A 270 -5.59 -1.08 22.00
CA ALA A 270 -5.00 -1.55 20.75
C ALA A 270 -4.58 -3.02 20.92
N ALA A 271 -4.40 -3.71 19.81
CA ALA A 271 -3.92 -5.09 19.81
C ALA A 271 -3.02 -5.36 18.60
N GLU A 272 -2.02 -6.22 18.79
CA GLU A 272 -1.27 -6.85 17.71
C GLU A 272 -1.51 -8.36 17.78
N LEU A 273 -1.80 -8.97 16.64
CA LEU A 273 -2.10 -10.40 16.54
C LEU A 273 -0.99 -11.12 15.77
N THR A 274 -0.35 -12.10 16.41
CA THR A 274 0.51 -13.05 15.69
C THR A 274 -0.25 -14.37 15.52
N VAL A 275 -0.45 -14.80 14.26
CA VAL A 275 -1.16 -16.05 13.93
C VAL A 275 -0.17 -17.05 13.33
N TYR A 276 -0.15 -18.24 13.91
CA TYR A 276 0.60 -19.39 13.45
C TYR A 276 -0.35 -20.35 12.76
N LEU A 277 -0.16 -20.55 11.46
CA LEU A 277 -1.03 -21.35 10.60
C LEU A 277 -0.32 -22.62 10.12
N PRO A 278 -0.98 -23.78 10.13
CA PRO A 278 -0.46 -24.99 9.51
C PRO A 278 -0.12 -24.79 8.03
N ALA A 279 0.70 -25.67 7.47
CA ALA A 279 0.92 -25.71 6.02
C ALA A 279 -0.36 -26.10 5.26
N ASP A 280 -0.38 -25.84 3.95
CA ASP A 280 -1.47 -26.23 3.02
C ASP A 280 -2.84 -25.65 3.44
N ILE A 281 -2.85 -24.35 3.75
CA ILE A 281 -4.04 -23.58 4.12
C ILE A 281 -4.32 -22.50 3.09
N HIS A 282 -5.60 -22.18 2.91
CA HIS A 282 -6.03 -20.95 2.25
C HIS A 282 -6.37 -19.91 3.32
N ALA A 283 -5.53 -18.87 3.43
CA ALA A 283 -5.70 -17.81 4.41
C ALA A 283 -6.12 -16.51 3.73
N THR A 284 -7.03 -15.78 4.36
CA THR A 284 -7.33 -14.41 4.01
C THR A 284 -7.23 -13.51 5.23
N ILE A 285 -6.59 -12.36 5.06
CA ILE A 285 -6.39 -11.34 6.09
C ILE A 285 -7.12 -10.08 5.66
N GLN A 286 -8.04 -9.64 6.50
CA GLN A 286 -8.77 -8.38 6.42
C GLN A 286 -8.25 -7.47 7.54
N GLY A 287 -8.10 -6.17 7.27
CA GLY A 287 -7.49 -5.20 8.20
C GLY A 287 -6.04 -4.84 7.90
N CYS A 288 -5.62 -4.91 6.63
CA CYS A 288 -4.22 -4.74 6.26
C CYS A 288 -3.71 -3.29 6.18
N GLN A 289 -4.33 -2.29 6.84
CA GLN A 289 -3.91 -0.87 6.72
C GLN A 289 -3.04 -0.33 7.86
N THR A 290 -2.79 -1.11 8.91
CA THR A 290 -1.99 -0.70 10.08
C THR A 290 -0.60 -1.34 10.08
N MET A 291 -0.52 -2.67 10.08
CA MET A 291 0.73 -3.40 9.95
C MET A 291 0.42 -4.82 9.46
N VAL A 292 1.22 -5.30 8.53
CA VAL A 292 1.17 -6.67 8.01
C VAL A 292 2.60 -7.17 7.90
N ASP A 293 2.90 -8.25 8.60
CA ASP A 293 4.19 -8.91 8.51
C ASP A 293 4.00 -10.42 8.33
N VAL A 294 4.16 -10.89 7.10
CA VAL A 294 4.04 -12.30 6.73
C VAL A 294 5.44 -12.85 6.49
N ASP A 295 5.78 -13.96 7.14
CA ASP A 295 7.06 -14.63 6.94
C ASP A 295 6.93 -16.15 7.04
N GLY A 296 7.49 -16.85 6.05
CA GLY A 296 7.57 -18.31 6.02
C GLY A 296 6.22 -19.01 5.84
N PHE A 297 5.20 -18.32 5.32
CA PHE A 297 3.85 -18.87 5.18
C PHE A 297 3.76 -19.91 4.05
N ARG A 298 3.17 -21.07 4.32
CA ARG A 298 2.99 -22.18 3.36
C ARG A 298 1.51 -22.40 3.05
N GLY A 299 1.05 -21.83 1.95
CA GLY A 299 -0.36 -21.83 1.56
C GLY A 299 -0.69 -20.66 0.64
N SER A 300 -1.94 -20.60 0.20
CA SER A 300 -2.43 -19.46 -0.58
C SER A 300 -2.90 -18.35 0.36
N LEU A 301 -2.52 -17.11 0.06
CA LEU A 301 -2.76 -15.95 0.91
C LEU A 301 -3.46 -14.83 0.16
N ILE A 302 -4.51 -14.28 0.77
CA ILE A 302 -5.18 -13.06 0.34
C ILE A 302 -4.97 -11.99 1.41
N LEU A 303 -4.43 -10.83 1.04
CA LEU A 303 -4.29 -9.67 1.91
C LEU A 303 -5.23 -8.57 1.41
N SER A 304 -6.15 -8.10 2.25
CA SER A 304 -7.09 -7.04 1.89
C SER A 304 -7.17 -5.97 2.97
N HIS A 305 -7.35 -4.73 2.54
CA HIS A 305 -7.61 -3.59 3.41
C HIS A 305 -9.02 -3.57 4.01
N ILE A 306 -9.94 -4.39 3.48
CA ILE A 306 -11.33 -4.47 3.95
C ILE A 306 -11.34 -4.68 5.46
N ASN A 307 -12.26 -4.02 6.16
CA ASN A 307 -12.45 -4.09 7.61
C ASN A 307 -11.25 -3.60 8.46
N SER A 308 -10.30 -2.83 7.91
CA SER A 308 -9.37 -2.05 8.76
C SER A 308 -10.12 -1.00 9.54
N LEU A 309 -9.79 -0.87 10.83
CA LEU A 309 -10.33 0.15 11.72
C LEU A 309 -9.50 1.43 11.72
N ASP A 310 -8.24 1.31 11.31
CA ASP A 310 -7.27 2.42 11.30
C ASP A 310 -6.29 2.28 10.13
N ARG A 311 -5.53 3.33 9.86
CA ARG A 311 -4.46 3.35 8.85
C ARG A 311 -3.18 3.91 9.45
N ASP A 312 -2.14 3.09 9.52
CA ASP A 312 -0.82 3.51 9.96
C ASP A 312 0.13 3.60 8.76
N TYR A 313 0.42 4.83 8.35
CA TYR A 313 1.35 5.11 7.25
C TYR A 313 2.80 4.77 7.58
N HIS A 314 3.15 4.53 8.85
CA HIS A 314 4.47 4.12 9.28
C HIS A 314 4.56 2.64 9.63
N GLY A 315 3.46 1.90 9.47
CA GLY A 315 3.40 0.47 9.67
C GLY A 315 4.44 -0.31 8.86
N SER A 316 4.82 -1.46 9.40
CA SER A 316 5.57 -2.47 8.64
C SER A 316 4.59 -3.21 7.73
N PHE A 317 4.83 -3.19 6.42
CA PHE A 317 3.99 -3.86 5.43
C PHE A 317 4.86 -4.76 4.55
N THR A 318 5.10 -5.98 5.02
CA THR A 318 6.11 -6.88 4.46
C THR A 318 5.56 -8.29 4.30
N VAL A 319 5.84 -8.90 3.14
CA VAL A 319 5.52 -10.28 2.83
C VAL A 319 6.79 -10.97 2.37
N ARG A 320 7.22 -12.00 3.09
CA ARG A 320 8.45 -12.75 2.84
C ARG A 320 8.19 -14.25 2.84
N ASN A 321 8.95 -14.99 2.02
CA ASN A 321 9.05 -16.45 2.09
C ASN A 321 7.68 -17.15 2.02
N VAL A 322 6.81 -16.71 1.10
CA VAL A 322 5.49 -17.31 0.90
C VAL A 322 5.59 -18.44 -0.12
N HIS A 323 5.11 -19.63 0.25
CA HIS A 323 5.04 -20.80 -0.63
C HIS A 323 3.57 -21.09 -0.98
N GLY A 324 3.09 -20.48 -2.05
CA GLY A 324 1.72 -20.55 -2.53
C GLY A 324 1.33 -19.26 -3.28
N ALA A 325 0.08 -19.20 -3.76
CA ALA A 325 -0.42 -18.01 -4.45
C ALA A 325 -0.60 -16.85 -3.48
N LEU A 326 -0.26 -15.63 -3.90
CA LEU A 326 -0.41 -14.41 -3.12
C LEU A 326 -1.28 -13.41 -3.89
N LEU A 327 -2.39 -12.97 -3.28
CA LEU A 327 -3.22 -11.89 -3.79
C LEU A 327 -3.22 -10.74 -2.78
N ILE A 328 -2.93 -9.53 -3.25
CA ILE A 328 -2.94 -8.30 -2.46
C ILE A 328 -3.98 -7.36 -3.06
N ASP A 329 -5.00 -7.04 -2.27
CA ASP A 329 -6.14 -6.21 -2.63
C ASP A 329 -6.17 -4.91 -1.80
N ALA A 330 -5.60 -3.86 -2.40
CA ALA A 330 -5.48 -2.51 -1.89
C ALA A 330 -4.85 -2.41 -0.48
N ALA A 331 -4.00 -3.38 -0.11
CA ALA A 331 -3.14 -3.28 1.06
C ALA A 331 -1.80 -2.59 0.70
N PRO A 332 -1.26 -1.71 1.57
CA PRO A 332 -0.07 -0.89 1.30
C PRO A 332 1.25 -1.68 1.49
N ILE A 333 1.38 -2.85 0.85
CA ILE A 333 2.56 -3.71 0.96
C ILE A 333 3.78 -3.02 0.34
N ARG A 334 4.85 -2.86 1.13
CA ARG A 334 6.11 -2.19 0.75
C ARG A 334 7.20 -3.17 0.31
N LEU A 335 7.14 -4.41 0.77
CA LEU A 335 8.07 -5.46 0.38
C LEU A 335 7.32 -6.76 0.11
N ILE A 336 7.54 -7.32 -1.06
CA ILE A 336 7.12 -8.67 -1.46
C ILE A 336 8.40 -9.41 -1.88
N SER A 337 8.83 -10.40 -1.12
CA SER A 337 10.12 -11.07 -1.35
C SER A 337 10.01 -12.58 -1.19
N ASN A 338 10.73 -13.33 -2.04
CA ASN A 338 10.87 -14.78 -1.96
C ASN A 338 9.53 -15.53 -2.02
N VAL A 339 8.66 -15.17 -2.98
CA VAL A 339 7.38 -15.84 -3.18
C VAL A 339 7.51 -16.96 -4.21
N THR A 340 7.10 -18.17 -3.85
CA THR A 340 6.96 -19.30 -4.79
C THR A 340 5.49 -19.52 -5.08
N GLY A 341 5.05 -19.07 -6.25
CA GLY A 341 3.63 -19.03 -6.64
C GLY A 341 3.29 -17.73 -7.38
N THR A 342 2.08 -17.68 -7.94
CA THR A 342 1.57 -16.48 -8.63
C THR A 342 1.32 -15.37 -7.63
N VAL A 343 1.78 -14.16 -7.96
CA VAL A 343 1.53 -12.92 -7.21
C VAL A 343 0.60 -12.02 -8.01
N VAL A 344 -0.49 -11.60 -7.38
CA VAL A 344 -1.44 -10.63 -7.93
C VAL A 344 -1.53 -9.44 -6.98
N VAL A 345 -1.30 -8.24 -7.48
CA VAL A 345 -1.47 -7.00 -6.71
C VAL A 345 -2.46 -6.08 -7.41
N GLN A 346 -3.43 -5.57 -6.66
CA GLN A 346 -4.42 -4.60 -7.11
C GLN A 346 -4.46 -3.46 -6.10
N SER A 347 -3.83 -2.33 -6.42
CA SER A 347 -3.73 -1.18 -5.53
C SER A 347 -4.20 0.10 -6.23
N PHE A 348 -5.51 0.35 -6.12
CA PHE A 348 -6.16 1.51 -6.73
C PHE A 348 -6.17 2.76 -5.84
N SER A 349 -5.76 2.64 -4.57
CA SER A 349 -5.62 3.77 -3.67
C SER A 349 -4.22 4.38 -3.75
N GLU A 350 -4.12 5.71 -3.65
CA GLU A 350 -2.83 6.34 -3.41
C GLU A 350 -2.26 5.86 -2.06
N ALA A 351 -1.13 5.15 -2.11
CA ALA A 351 -0.35 4.76 -0.94
C ALA A 351 0.51 5.92 -0.43
N ARG A 352 -0.05 7.14 -0.41
CA ARG A 352 0.59 8.36 0.08
C ARG A 352 -0.08 8.78 1.37
N ASN A 353 0.74 9.14 2.35
CA ASN A 353 0.26 9.86 3.51
C ASN A 353 -0.01 11.30 3.10
N GLY A 354 -1.23 11.76 3.33
CA GLY A 354 -1.64 13.13 3.08
C GLY A 354 -2.27 13.67 4.35
N GLY A 355 -1.95 14.91 4.69
CA GLY A 355 -2.46 15.51 5.91
C GLY A 355 -2.51 17.02 5.84
N THR A 356 -3.02 17.62 6.92
CA THR A 356 -2.98 19.06 7.10
C THR A 356 -2.16 19.36 8.35
N HIS A 357 -1.06 20.08 8.20
CA HIS A 357 -0.33 20.64 9.31
C HIS A 357 -1.02 21.95 9.76
N HIS A 358 -1.38 22.02 11.03
CA HIS A 358 -1.94 23.21 11.65
C HIS A 358 -0.84 23.94 12.41
N SER A 359 -0.57 25.18 12.02
CA SER A 359 0.38 26.06 12.70
C SER A 359 -0.26 27.42 12.97
N ASP A 360 0.42 28.22 13.79
CA ASP A 360 0.14 29.66 13.97
C ASP A 360 0.14 30.43 12.64
N LYS A 361 0.89 29.96 11.64
CA LYS A 361 0.99 30.52 10.28
C LYS A 361 -0.10 30.02 9.32
N GLY A 362 -1.05 29.21 9.79
CA GLY A 362 -2.17 28.69 9.00
C GLY A 362 -2.15 27.18 8.79
N ARG A 363 -3.04 26.72 7.92
CA ARG A 363 -3.19 25.31 7.54
C ARG A 363 -2.39 25.04 6.27
N ARG A 364 -1.50 24.06 6.30
CA ARG A 364 -0.76 23.61 5.12
C ARG A 364 -1.12 22.15 4.86
N MET A 365 -1.66 21.87 3.67
CA MET A 365 -1.74 20.49 3.20
C MET A 365 -0.33 20.02 2.86
N TYR A 366 0.00 18.81 3.25
CA TYR A 366 1.21 18.12 2.83
C TYR A 366 0.83 16.76 2.25
N THR A 367 1.65 16.31 1.30
CA THR A 367 1.58 14.96 0.75
C THR A 367 3.00 14.43 0.81
N ASP A 368 3.18 13.33 1.52
CA ASP A 368 4.47 12.65 1.56
C ASP A 368 4.76 12.01 0.19
N ASN A 369 6.05 11.81 -0.09
CA ASN A 369 6.45 11.02 -1.26
C ASN A 369 5.84 9.61 -1.16
N SER A 370 5.45 9.05 -2.32
CA SER A 370 5.02 7.64 -2.36
C SER A 370 6.12 6.76 -1.80
N SER A 371 5.76 5.90 -0.84
CA SER A 371 6.68 4.85 -0.38
C SER A 371 7.04 3.95 -1.56
N GLN A 372 8.31 3.58 -1.63
CA GLN A 372 8.76 2.57 -2.57
C GLN A 372 8.14 1.21 -2.23
N THR A 373 7.73 0.47 -3.24
CA THR A 373 7.33 -0.93 -3.14
C THR A 373 8.35 -1.79 -3.87
N VAL A 374 9.01 -2.67 -3.13
CA VAL A 374 10.00 -3.61 -3.65
C VAL A 374 9.34 -4.96 -3.84
N ILE A 375 9.45 -5.53 -5.04
CA ILE A 375 8.97 -6.87 -5.39
C ILE A 375 10.15 -7.65 -5.96
N GLU A 376 10.61 -8.67 -5.23
CA GLU A 376 11.83 -9.39 -5.57
C GLU A 376 11.71 -10.91 -5.39
N ASN A 377 12.54 -11.66 -6.13
CA ASN A 377 12.69 -13.11 -5.98
C ASN A 377 11.36 -13.88 -6.14
N ILE A 378 10.61 -13.57 -7.20
CA ILE A 378 9.31 -14.18 -7.47
C ILE A 378 9.48 -15.39 -8.39
N LYS A 379 9.13 -16.56 -7.86
CA LYS A 379 9.11 -17.86 -8.55
C LYS A 379 7.68 -18.21 -8.97
N GLY A 380 7.16 -17.44 -9.92
CA GLY A 380 5.81 -17.54 -10.44
C GLY A 380 5.44 -16.29 -11.24
N ASP A 381 4.23 -16.26 -11.78
CA ASP A 381 3.74 -15.11 -12.53
C ASP A 381 3.48 -13.91 -11.60
N LEU A 382 3.74 -12.70 -12.09
CA LEU A 382 3.49 -11.45 -11.40
C LEU A 382 2.51 -10.60 -12.20
N THR A 383 1.32 -10.38 -11.67
CA THR A 383 0.39 -9.37 -12.17
C THR A 383 0.25 -8.27 -11.14
N ALA A 384 0.46 -7.02 -11.54
CA ALA A 384 0.33 -5.89 -10.63
C ALA A 384 -0.34 -4.70 -11.30
N GLU A 385 -1.38 -4.17 -10.67
CA GLU A 385 -2.03 -2.93 -11.07
C GLU A 385 -1.96 -1.92 -9.93
N TYR A 386 -1.29 -0.80 -10.18
CA TYR A 386 -1.14 0.32 -9.27
C TYR A 386 -1.69 1.59 -9.92
N LEU A 387 -2.41 2.40 -9.14
CA LEU A 387 -2.75 3.76 -9.55
C LEU A 387 -1.48 4.62 -9.60
N THR A 388 -0.78 4.73 -8.47
CA THR A 388 0.45 5.51 -8.34
C THR A 388 1.37 4.84 -7.31
N GLY A 389 2.60 4.49 -7.70
CA GLY A 389 3.62 3.98 -6.79
C GLY A 389 5.03 4.08 -7.38
N HIS A 390 6.06 3.94 -6.54
CA HIS A 390 7.42 3.71 -7.00
C HIS A 390 7.72 2.23 -6.84
N LEU A 391 7.68 1.49 -7.96
CA LEU A 391 7.88 0.05 -7.97
C LEU A 391 9.33 -0.27 -8.33
N GLN A 392 9.99 -1.07 -7.51
CA GLN A 392 11.27 -1.70 -7.83
C GLN A 392 11.06 -3.20 -7.94
N LEU A 393 11.35 -3.75 -9.11
CA LEU A 393 11.16 -5.15 -9.46
C LEU A 393 12.52 -5.80 -9.71
N ASP A 394 12.78 -6.95 -9.09
CA ASP A 394 14.02 -7.72 -9.28
C ASP A 394 13.76 -9.23 -9.25
N ALA A 395 14.58 -10.02 -9.95
CA ALA A 395 14.56 -11.48 -9.90
C ALA A 395 13.15 -12.13 -10.04
N VAL A 396 12.35 -11.66 -11.01
CA VAL A 396 11.03 -12.24 -11.33
C VAL A 396 11.18 -13.24 -12.48
N THR A 397 10.91 -14.52 -12.20
CA THR A 397 11.14 -15.62 -13.17
C THR A 397 9.92 -16.00 -13.99
N GLY A 398 8.70 -15.69 -13.54
CA GLY A 398 7.47 -15.96 -14.30
C GLY A 398 7.09 -14.84 -15.28
N THR A 399 5.90 -14.92 -15.85
CA THR A 399 5.36 -13.87 -16.72
C THR A 399 4.98 -12.64 -15.92
N MET A 400 5.30 -11.45 -16.45
CA MET A 400 5.04 -10.16 -15.81
C MET A 400 3.96 -9.38 -16.57
N ASN A 401 2.93 -8.92 -15.86
CA ASN A 401 1.91 -8.02 -16.38
C ASN A 401 1.69 -6.88 -15.37
N ILE A 402 2.42 -5.79 -15.57
CA ILE A 402 2.49 -4.66 -14.63
C ILE A 402 1.86 -3.44 -15.28
N THR A 403 0.98 -2.78 -14.55
CA THR A 403 0.44 -1.46 -14.87
C THR A 403 0.62 -0.55 -13.67
N ASN A 404 1.35 0.54 -13.82
CA ASN A 404 1.51 1.59 -12.82
C ASN A 404 1.14 2.92 -13.47
N ARG A 405 -0.10 3.37 -13.29
CA ARG A 405 -0.69 4.40 -14.17
C ARG A 405 0.08 5.71 -14.11
N HIS A 406 0.45 6.18 -12.92
CA HIS A 406 1.09 7.49 -12.76
C HIS A 406 2.45 7.46 -12.03
N GLY A 407 2.97 6.27 -11.73
CA GLY A 407 4.17 6.09 -10.94
C GLY A 407 5.37 5.55 -11.70
N THR A 408 6.52 5.51 -11.04
CA THR A 408 7.76 4.96 -11.60
C THR A 408 7.80 3.44 -11.43
N THR A 409 8.22 2.72 -12.47
CA THR A 409 8.48 1.28 -12.47
C THR A 409 9.91 1.03 -12.91
N GLU A 410 10.72 0.48 -12.02
CA GLU A 410 12.10 0.08 -12.27
C GLU A 410 12.17 -1.44 -12.24
N LEU A 411 12.66 -2.04 -13.33
CA LEU A 411 12.85 -3.49 -13.45
C LEU A 411 14.32 -3.80 -13.72
N THR A 412 14.90 -4.63 -12.87
CA THR A 412 16.22 -5.22 -13.07
C THR A 412 16.08 -6.71 -13.33
N LEU A 413 16.58 -7.17 -14.48
CA LEU A 413 16.62 -8.59 -14.83
C LEU A 413 17.96 -9.18 -14.39
N THR A 414 18.00 -9.70 -13.17
CA THR A 414 19.09 -10.51 -12.62
C THR A 414 18.99 -11.98 -13.02
N GLU A 415 17.79 -12.45 -13.34
CA GLU A 415 17.49 -13.82 -13.81
C GLU A 415 16.72 -13.80 -15.14
N THR A 416 16.75 -14.90 -15.88
CA THR A 416 15.97 -15.04 -17.13
C THR A 416 14.50 -15.29 -16.82
N PRO A 417 13.58 -14.40 -17.20
CA PRO A 417 12.16 -14.63 -16.99
C PRO A 417 11.60 -15.66 -17.98
N ALA A 418 10.36 -16.09 -17.76
CA ALA A 418 9.67 -17.04 -18.64
C ALA A 418 9.66 -16.56 -20.10
N ALA A 419 9.64 -17.49 -21.06
CA ALA A 419 9.63 -17.13 -22.49
C ALA A 419 8.30 -16.51 -22.99
N GLY A 420 7.32 -16.35 -22.09
CA GLY A 420 6.01 -15.78 -22.38
C GLY A 420 6.04 -14.29 -22.71
N PRO A 421 4.89 -13.69 -23.02
CA PRO A 421 4.79 -12.27 -23.28
C PRO A 421 4.68 -11.48 -21.97
N HIS A 422 5.55 -10.47 -21.82
CA HIS A 422 5.62 -9.59 -20.66
C HIS A 422 5.10 -8.20 -21.00
N ARG A 423 4.46 -7.55 -20.04
CA ARG A 423 3.89 -6.21 -20.17
C ARG A 423 4.30 -5.32 -18.99
N LEU A 424 4.82 -4.14 -19.31
CA LEU A 424 4.94 -3.01 -18.39
C LEU A 424 4.22 -1.80 -19.01
N ALA A 425 3.24 -1.24 -18.31
CA ALA A 425 2.44 -0.13 -18.81
C ALA A 425 2.33 1.01 -17.79
N SER A 426 2.31 2.23 -18.31
CA SER A 426 2.16 3.48 -17.57
C SER A 426 1.32 4.46 -18.39
N GLU A 427 0.56 5.33 -17.75
CA GLU A 427 -0.05 6.48 -18.43
C GLU A 427 0.92 7.65 -18.45
N SER A 428 1.46 8.05 -17.30
CA SER A 428 2.29 9.26 -17.18
C SER A 428 3.59 9.09 -16.40
N GLY A 429 3.85 7.92 -15.80
CA GLY A 429 5.06 7.64 -15.03
C GLY A 429 6.21 7.07 -15.86
N ARG A 430 7.39 6.92 -15.25
CA ARG A 430 8.62 6.41 -15.87
C ARG A 430 8.69 4.88 -15.82
N ILE A 431 9.13 4.25 -16.90
CA ILE A 431 9.46 2.81 -16.98
C ILE A 431 10.95 2.68 -17.27
N SER A 432 11.69 2.07 -16.37
CA SER A 432 13.11 1.73 -16.58
C SER A 432 13.29 0.22 -16.56
N ILE A 433 13.95 -0.33 -17.58
CA ILE A 433 14.29 -1.76 -17.64
C ILE A 433 15.78 -1.96 -17.93
N SER A 434 16.45 -2.69 -17.05
CA SER A 434 17.87 -3.01 -17.18
C SER A 434 18.13 -4.50 -16.97
N GLY A 435 19.23 -5.01 -17.52
CA GLY A 435 19.62 -6.42 -17.37
C GLY A 435 20.66 -6.87 -18.38
N ASP A 436 20.95 -8.18 -18.38
CA ASP A 436 21.78 -8.80 -19.40
C ASP A 436 21.14 -8.63 -20.79
N LYS A 437 21.92 -8.10 -21.75
CA LYS A 437 21.43 -7.80 -23.10
C LYS A 437 20.89 -9.05 -23.81
N ALA A 438 21.56 -10.20 -23.66
CA ALA A 438 21.13 -11.43 -24.30
C ALA A 438 19.79 -11.95 -23.74
N THR A 439 19.55 -11.72 -22.45
CA THR A 439 18.28 -12.02 -21.78
C THR A 439 17.17 -11.10 -22.26
N LEU A 440 17.41 -9.78 -22.27
CA LEU A 440 16.46 -8.77 -22.77
C LEU A 440 16.00 -9.08 -24.21
N HIS A 441 16.90 -9.57 -25.07
CA HIS A 441 16.59 -9.96 -26.45
C HIS A 441 15.73 -11.22 -26.62
N LYS A 442 15.78 -12.15 -25.67
CA LYS A 442 15.10 -13.46 -25.78
C LYS A 442 13.66 -13.42 -25.29
N VAL A 443 13.24 -12.33 -24.68
CA VAL A 443 11.96 -12.19 -24.00
C VAL A 443 11.04 -11.27 -24.81
N ARG A 444 9.73 -11.55 -24.81
CA ARG A 444 8.73 -10.80 -25.56
C ARG A 444 8.19 -9.64 -24.71
N TRP A 445 8.86 -8.50 -24.74
CA TRP A 445 8.49 -7.31 -23.96
C TRP A 445 7.46 -6.46 -24.67
N TYR A 446 6.47 -5.98 -23.93
CA TYR A 446 5.54 -4.94 -24.34
C TYR A 446 5.63 -3.80 -23.33
N LEU A 447 6.16 -2.66 -23.76
CA LEU A 447 6.33 -1.47 -22.93
C LEU A 447 5.42 -0.38 -23.46
N ALA A 448 4.55 0.17 -22.62
CA ALA A 448 3.60 1.19 -23.05
C ALA A 448 3.60 2.39 -22.10
N SER A 449 3.71 3.60 -22.67
CA SER A 449 3.54 4.85 -21.94
C SER A 449 2.67 5.82 -22.74
N GLN A 450 1.71 6.52 -22.12
CA GLN A 450 0.98 7.56 -22.86
C GLN A 450 1.80 8.85 -22.95
N CYS A 451 2.28 9.38 -21.83
CA CYS A 451 3.06 10.62 -21.78
C CYS A 451 4.28 10.57 -20.83
N GLY A 452 4.63 9.39 -20.31
CA GLY A 452 5.76 9.20 -19.41
C GLY A 452 7.10 8.98 -20.12
N GLU A 453 8.08 8.52 -19.35
CA GLU A 453 9.44 8.26 -19.84
C GLU A 453 9.73 6.77 -19.92
N LEU A 454 10.50 6.35 -20.92
CA LEU A 454 10.98 4.97 -21.03
C LEU A 454 12.49 4.92 -21.15
N GLU A 455 13.13 4.08 -20.35
CA GLU A 455 14.57 3.88 -20.31
C GLU A 455 14.96 2.41 -20.39
N THR A 456 16.02 2.13 -21.15
CA THR A 456 16.64 0.79 -21.22
C THR A 456 18.13 0.85 -21.53
N ASN A 457 18.88 -0.17 -21.09
CA ASN A 457 20.31 -0.34 -21.37
C ASN A 457 20.61 -1.08 -22.69
N LEU A 458 19.60 -1.23 -23.57
CA LEU A 458 19.80 -1.74 -24.93
C LEU A 458 20.38 -0.67 -25.87
N PRO A 459 21.31 -1.03 -26.78
CA PRO A 459 21.87 -0.09 -27.75
C PRO A 459 20.83 0.32 -28.80
N ASP A 460 20.94 1.54 -29.33
CA ASP A 460 20.05 2.04 -30.41
C ASP A 460 20.06 1.12 -31.64
N SER A 461 21.20 0.49 -31.94
CA SER A 461 21.39 -0.39 -33.09
C SER A 461 20.48 -1.62 -33.10
N VAL A 462 19.92 -2.02 -31.95
CA VAL A 462 19.01 -3.17 -31.88
C VAL A 462 17.54 -2.78 -31.94
N VAL A 463 17.25 -1.49 -32.13
CA VAL A 463 15.89 -0.95 -32.05
C VAL A 463 15.56 -0.15 -33.32
N LYS A 464 14.51 -0.54 -34.04
CA LYS A 464 13.98 0.19 -35.20
C LYS A 464 12.86 1.11 -34.75
N ASN A 465 12.96 2.40 -35.08
CA ASN A 465 11.92 3.40 -34.84
C ASN A 465 10.91 3.41 -36.00
N VAL A 466 9.63 3.28 -35.67
CA VAL A 466 8.53 3.36 -36.63
C VAL A 466 7.46 4.33 -36.13
N MET A 467 7.00 5.19 -37.02
CA MET A 467 5.94 6.15 -36.76
C MET A 467 4.68 5.74 -37.52
N PHE A 468 3.59 5.51 -36.79
CA PHE A 468 2.28 5.25 -37.39
C PHE A 468 1.47 6.55 -37.44
N THR A 469 1.04 6.96 -38.63
CA THR A 469 0.32 8.24 -38.85
C THR A 469 -1.19 8.07 -39.10
N SER A 470 -1.70 6.85 -39.18
CA SER A 470 -3.12 6.60 -39.42
C SER A 470 -3.96 6.73 -38.13
N GLY A 471 -4.35 7.95 -37.77
CA GLY A 471 -5.40 8.25 -36.80
C GLY A 471 -4.94 8.98 -35.53
N GLU A 472 -3.82 8.57 -34.93
CA GLU A 472 -3.11 9.24 -33.83
C GLU A 472 -1.60 9.01 -34.03
N PRO A 473 -0.70 9.96 -33.71
CA PRO A 473 0.74 9.73 -33.82
C PRO A 473 1.20 8.76 -32.73
N TRP A 474 1.54 7.53 -33.12
CA TRP A 474 2.18 6.57 -32.22
C TRP A 474 3.64 6.40 -32.62
N HIS A 475 4.53 6.50 -31.65
CA HIS A 475 5.93 6.14 -31.80
C HIS A 475 6.14 4.71 -31.29
N GLY A 476 6.58 3.85 -32.21
CA GLY A 476 6.86 2.44 -31.95
C GLY A 476 8.36 2.17 -32.03
N LEU A 477 8.87 1.35 -31.12
CA LEU A 477 10.21 0.76 -31.23
C LEU A 477 10.09 -0.76 -31.22
N PHE A 478 10.73 -1.45 -32.17
CA PHE A 478 10.83 -2.91 -32.16
C PHE A 478 12.22 -3.42 -32.55
N PRO A 479 12.57 -4.69 -32.28
CA PRO A 479 13.91 -5.20 -32.56
C PRO A 479 14.20 -5.12 -34.05
N ALA A 480 15.38 -4.63 -34.43
CA ALA A 480 15.79 -4.68 -35.84
C ALA A 480 15.87 -6.15 -36.30
N SER A 481 14.86 -6.63 -37.03
CA SER A 481 14.96 -7.86 -37.82
C SER A 481 15.78 -7.54 -39.07
N GLY A 482 16.65 -8.48 -39.49
CA GLY A 482 17.49 -8.31 -40.67
C GLY A 482 16.73 -7.73 -41.87
N GLU A 483 17.38 -6.79 -42.55
CA GLU A 483 16.91 -5.94 -43.63
C GLU A 483 15.92 -6.63 -44.59
N ASP A 484 14.63 -6.36 -44.43
CA ASP A 484 13.63 -6.59 -45.47
C ASP A 484 12.75 -5.35 -45.58
N ASP A 485 13.28 -4.32 -46.28
CA ASP A 485 12.59 -3.06 -46.60
C ASP A 485 11.46 -3.25 -47.65
N SER A 486 10.96 -4.48 -47.81
CA SER A 486 9.86 -4.76 -48.72
C SER A 486 8.53 -4.21 -48.18
N PRO A 487 7.56 -3.86 -49.06
CA PRO A 487 6.21 -3.47 -48.66
C PRO A 487 5.47 -4.52 -47.80
N LEU A 488 5.91 -5.78 -47.85
CA LEU A 488 5.42 -6.85 -46.99
C LEU A 488 5.90 -6.71 -45.53
N GLY A 489 7.06 -6.09 -45.32
CA GLY A 489 7.61 -5.78 -44.00
C GLY A 489 6.69 -4.89 -43.17
N ILE A 490 6.07 -3.87 -43.76
CA ILE A 490 5.13 -2.97 -43.05
C ILE A 490 3.91 -3.73 -42.49
N PHE A 491 3.35 -4.67 -43.24
CA PHE A 491 2.22 -5.48 -42.75
C PHE A 491 2.63 -6.44 -41.63
N GLN A 492 3.85 -6.97 -41.67
CA GLN A 492 4.40 -7.78 -40.59
C GLN A 492 4.61 -6.97 -39.31
N GLU A 493 5.09 -5.73 -39.44
CA GLU A 493 5.24 -4.79 -38.32
C GLU A 493 3.89 -4.44 -37.67
N ILE A 494 2.86 -4.14 -38.48
CA ILE A 494 1.49 -3.90 -37.99
C ILE A 494 0.94 -5.14 -37.25
N ASN A 495 1.14 -6.33 -37.79
CA ASN A 495 0.70 -7.57 -37.16
C ASN A 495 1.45 -7.84 -35.85
N ARG A 496 2.76 -7.57 -35.79
CA ARG A 496 3.56 -7.67 -34.56
C ARG A 496 3.03 -6.72 -33.49
N PHE A 497 2.72 -5.48 -33.85
CA PHE A 497 2.16 -4.50 -32.93
C PHE A 497 0.77 -4.89 -32.42
N LYS A 498 -0.11 -5.36 -33.31
CA LYS A 498 -1.42 -5.90 -32.94
C LYS A 498 -1.27 -7.10 -32.00
N ALA A 499 -0.30 -7.97 -32.24
CA ALA A 499 0.01 -9.07 -31.33
C ALA A 499 0.50 -8.55 -29.98
N ALA A 500 1.41 -7.56 -29.95
CA ALA A 500 1.88 -6.95 -28.71
C ALA A 500 0.75 -6.32 -27.88
N LEU A 501 -0.14 -5.53 -28.50
CA LEU A 501 -1.31 -4.93 -27.87
C LEU A 501 -2.26 -5.97 -27.24
N ASN A 502 -2.43 -7.11 -27.91
CA ASN A 502 -3.31 -8.19 -27.45
C ASN A 502 -2.57 -9.26 -26.63
N ASN A 503 -1.31 -9.00 -26.24
CA ASN A 503 -0.43 -9.95 -25.55
C ASN A 503 -0.30 -11.32 -26.25
N GLY A 504 -0.40 -11.33 -27.58
CA GLY A 504 -0.34 -12.52 -28.44
C GLY A 504 1.09 -12.93 -28.81
N GLU A 505 1.20 -14.04 -29.54
CA GLU A 505 2.47 -14.57 -30.02
C GLU A 505 3.16 -13.63 -31.01
N ARG A 506 4.45 -13.42 -30.80
CA ARG A 506 5.32 -12.61 -31.65
C ARG A 506 6.79 -12.98 -31.45
N THR A 507 7.65 -12.52 -32.35
CA THR A 507 9.09 -12.69 -32.21
C THR A 507 9.60 -11.96 -30.94
N PRO A 508 10.58 -12.52 -30.20
CA PRO A 508 11.16 -11.88 -29.02
C PRO A 508 11.70 -10.47 -29.25
N GLY A 509 11.91 -9.75 -28.14
CA GLY A 509 12.43 -8.40 -28.04
C GLY A 509 11.38 -7.38 -27.58
N PHE A 510 11.67 -6.09 -27.78
CA PHE A 510 10.91 -4.98 -27.20
C PHE A 510 9.87 -4.45 -28.15
N ASP A 511 8.62 -4.35 -27.72
CA ASP A 511 7.59 -3.59 -28.42
C ASP A 511 7.25 -2.38 -27.56
N VAL A 512 7.84 -1.23 -27.88
CA VAL A 512 7.61 0.02 -27.14
C VAL A 512 6.53 0.83 -27.84
N ILE A 513 5.59 1.35 -27.06
CA ILE A 513 4.56 2.27 -27.51
C ILE A 513 4.63 3.55 -26.67
N SER A 514 4.84 4.70 -27.33
CA SER A 514 4.67 6.03 -26.72
C SER A 514 3.71 6.88 -27.55
N ARG A 515 2.70 7.51 -26.91
CA ARG A 515 1.80 8.48 -27.57
C ARG A 515 2.41 9.87 -27.62
N ALA A 516 2.86 10.37 -26.47
CA ALA A 516 3.37 11.73 -26.27
C ALA A 516 4.54 11.77 -25.27
N GLY A 517 5.01 10.60 -24.81
CA GLY A 517 6.07 10.47 -23.82
C GLY A 517 7.46 10.42 -24.46
N ARG A 518 8.50 10.65 -23.65
CA ARG A 518 9.90 10.60 -24.07
C ARG A 518 10.41 9.16 -24.01
N ILE A 519 11.01 8.67 -25.09
CA ILE A 519 11.77 7.41 -25.05
C ILE A 519 13.25 7.76 -25.06
N SER A 520 13.99 7.30 -24.05
CA SER A 520 15.43 7.48 -23.93
C SER A 520 16.10 6.11 -23.91
N LEU A 521 16.81 5.79 -24.98
CA LEU A 521 17.66 4.60 -25.04
C LEU A 521 19.05 4.98 -24.54
N GLN A 522 19.71 4.12 -23.75
CA GLN A 522 21.11 4.38 -23.41
C GLN A 522 21.98 4.19 -24.65
N SER A 523 22.53 5.31 -25.14
CA SER A 523 23.64 5.31 -26.09
C SER A 523 24.82 4.58 -25.45
N THR A 524 25.03 3.33 -25.85
CA THR A 524 26.30 2.66 -25.59
C THR A 524 27.20 2.96 -26.78
N ASP A 525 28.17 3.85 -26.57
CA ASP A 525 29.39 3.88 -27.37
C ASP A 525 30.03 2.49 -27.43
#